data_AF-A0A2W1BIH7-F1
#
_entry.id   AF-A0A2W1BIH7-F1
#
_cell.length_a   1.000
_cell.length_b   1.000
_cell.length_c   1.000
_cell.angle_alpha   90.00
_cell.angle_beta   90.00
_cell.angle_gamma   90.00
#
_symmetry.space_group_name_H-M   'P 1'
#
loop_
_entity.id
_entity.type
_entity.pdbx_description
1 polymer ?
#
loop_
_entity_poly.entity_id
_entity_poly.type
_entity_poly.pdbx_seq_one_letter_code
_entity_poly.pdbx_strand_id
1 'polypeptide(L)'
;MAYLHQNITSQPSDPEQLIESLMQVWLDAKDEVSPAMIEKCPSFKSGIARRHIKMLMNNLTHVGCAFGVYYAVKHTKAAHLTCYLSYWTPEGEPVYATEPPSPDSGFSEECGCPPNYKESEDCLCVPGSRTPDSKTRGPFRQTGSERRANS
;
A
#
# COMPACT_ATOMS: atom_id res chain seq x y z
N MET A 1 -3.29 -7.35 12.89
CA MET A 1 -2.76 -6.23 12.08
C MET A 1 -1.67 -6.79 11.18
N ALA A 2 -1.80 -6.63 9.85
CA ALA A 2 -0.80 -7.15 8.91
C ALA A 2 0.30 -6.11 8.64
N TYR A 3 1.52 -6.60 8.49
CA TYR A 3 2.67 -5.76 8.16
C TYR A 3 3.63 -6.48 7.20
N LEU A 4 4.41 -5.69 6.48
CA LEU A 4 5.58 -6.08 5.71
C LEU A 4 6.82 -5.61 6.45
N HIS A 5 7.85 -6.46 6.51
CA HIS A 5 9.11 -6.14 7.15
C HIS A 5 10.26 -6.68 6.33
N GLN A 6 11.24 -5.83 6.08
CA GLN A 6 12.45 -6.15 5.35
C GLN A 6 13.66 -5.47 6.01
N ASN A 7 14.74 -6.23 6.11
CA ASN A 7 16.04 -5.73 6.56
C ASN A 7 17.06 -5.88 5.44
N ILE A 8 17.97 -4.92 5.34
CA ILE A 8 19.19 -5.02 4.53
C ILE A 8 20.39 -4.55 5.33
N THR A 9 21.52 -5.18 5.07
CA THR A 9 22.83 -4.74 5.55
C THR A 9 23.56 -4.10 4.37
N SER A 10 23.87 -2.81 4.44
CA SER A 10 24.58 -2.11 3.37
C SER A 10 25.51 -1.02 3.92
N GLN A 11 26.42 -0.55 3.05
CA GLN A 11 27.23 0.64 3.28
C GLN A 11 26.37 1.92 3.18
N PRO A 12 26.83 3.06 3.73
CA PRO A 12 26.02 4.28 3.82
C PRO A 12 25.55 4.71 2.41
N SER A 13 24.27 4.50 2.18
CA SER A 13 23.55 4.88 0.98
C SER A 13 22.48 5.90 1.37
N ASP A 14 22.08 6.68 0.38
CA ASP A 14 20.97 7.62 0.47
C ASP A 14 19.68 6.89 0.94
N PRO A 15 18.92 7.43 1.91
CA PRO A 15 17.71 6.78 2.41
C PRO A 15 16.68 6.41 1.34
N GLU A 16 16.54 7.21 0.29
CA GLU A 16 15.60 6.94 -0.82
C GLU A 16 16.01 5.67 -1.58
N GLN A 17 17.29 5.56 -1.96
CA GLN A 17 17.82 4.36 -2.63
C GLN A 17 17.70 3.10 -1.76
N LEU A 18 17.85 3.24 -0.44
CA LEU A 18 17.64 2.13 0.50
C LEU A 18 16.18 1.68 0.52
N ILE A 19 15.24 2.63 0.54
CA ILE A 19 13.80 2.33 0.50
C ILE A 19 13.44 1.67 -0.83
N GLU A 20 13.91 2.21 -1.95
CA GLU A 20 13.70 1.63 -3.28
C GLU A 20 14.23 0.20 -3.35
N SER A 21 15.45 -0.04 -2.88
CA SER A 21 16.04 -1.39 -2.83
C SER A 21 15.20 -2.35 -1.98
N LEU A 22 14.67 -1.88 -0.85
CA LEU A 22 13.83 -2.69 0.04
C LEU A 22 12.48 -3.03 -0.60
N MET A 23 11.88 -2.09 -1.33
CA MET A 23 10.63 -2.30 -2.06
C MET A 23 10.84 -3.18 -3.30
N GLN A 24 11.97 -3.04 -3.99
CA GLN A 24 12.31 -3.84 -5.16
C GLN A 24 12.34 -5.33 -4.82
N VAL A 25 12.88 -5.70 -3.65
CA VAL A 25 12.85 -7.09 -3.17
C VAL A 25 11.42 -7.65 -3.06
N TRP A 26 10.42 -6.81 -2.75
CA TRP A 26 9.02 -7.23 -2.72
C TRP A 26 8.40 -7.31 -4.11
N LEU A 27 8.83 -6.45 -5.04
CA LEU A 27 8.41 -6.47 -6.44
C LEU A 27 8.98 -7.65 -7.21
N ASP A 28 10.26 -7.98 -7.00
CA ASP A 28 10.96 -9.08 -7.68
C ASP A 28 10.34 -10.45 -7.36
N ALA A 29 9.66 -10.57 -6.22
CA ALA A 29 8.91 -11.76 -5.86
C ALA A 29 7.62 -11.98 -6.67
N LYS A 30 7.31 -11.11 -7.65
CA LYS A 30 6.18 -11.30 -8.58
C LYS A 30 6.26 -12.65 -9.31
N ASP A 31 7.47 -13.10 -9.67
CA ASP A 31 7.67 -14.29 -10.49
C ASP A 31 7.41 -15.59 -9.68
N GLU A 32 7.31 -15.48 -8.36
CA GLU A 32 6.93 -16.58 -7.46
C GLU A 32 5.42 -16.67 -7.22
N VAL A 33 4.63 -15.72 -7.74
CA VAL A 33 3.18 -15.68 -7.55
C VAL A 33 2.49 -16.33 -8.73
N SER A 34 1.80 -17.44 -8.47
CA SER A 34 0.99 -18.11 -9.49
C SER A 34 -0.45 -17.58 -9.50
N PRO A 35 -1.19 -17.70 -10.62
CA PRO A 35 -2.61 -17.33 -10.67
C PRO A 35 -3.46 -18.01 -9.58
N ALA A 36 -3.17 -19.28 -9.27
CA ALA A 36 -3.86 -20.01 -8.21
C ALA A 36 -3.69 -19.38 -6.82
N MET A 37 -2.57 -18.68 -6.55
CA MET A 37 -2.37 -17.94 -5.31
C MET A 37 -3.19 -16.65 -5.23
N ILE A 38 -3.58 -16.08 -6.38
CA ILE A 38 -4.45 -14.91 -6.47
C ILE A 38 -5.91 -15.32 -6.24
N GLU A 39 -6.35 -16.40 -6.89
CA GLU A 39 -7.69 -16.95 -6.72
C GLU A 39 -7.91 -17.47 -5.29
N LYS A 40 -6.86 -18.06 -4.70
CA LYS A 40 -6.90 -18.59 -3.34
C LYS A 40 -5.66 -18.18 -2.56
N CYS A 41 -5.83 -17.17 -1.71
CA CYS A 41 -4.78 -16.62 -0.87
C CYS A 41 -4.16 -17.73 -0.01
N PRO A 42 -2.85 -18.02 -0.13
CA PRO A 42 -2.23 -19.18 0.52
C PRO A 42 -1.98 -18.94 2.02
N SER A 43 -1.78 -20.03 2.77
CA SER A 43 -1.28 -19.95 4.15
C SER A 43 0.13 -19.37 4.14
N PHE A 44 0.29 -18.16 4.68
CA PHE A 44 1.59 -17.50 4.67
C PHE A 44 2.39 -17.78 5.94
N LYS A 45 2.91 -19.00 6.05
CA LYS A 45 3.82 -19.37 7.15
C LYS A 45 5.19 -18.69 6.98
N SER A 46 5.71 -18.62 5.76
CA SER A 46 6.95 -17.92 5.38
C SER A 46 7.06 -17.83 3.85
N GLY A 47 7.94 -16.96 3.32
CA GLY A 47 8.23 -16.88 1.89
C GLY A 47 8.18 -15.46 1.34
N ILE A 48 8.87 -15.21 0.22
CA ILE A 48 8.96 -13.88 -0.39
C ILE A 48 7.74 -13.56 -1.26
N ALA A 49 7.10 -14.56 -1.89
CA ALA A 49 5.79 -14.44 -2.55
C ALA A 49 4.71 -13.82 -1.63
N ARG A 50 4.75 -14.10 -0.32
CA ARG A 50 3.90 -13.46 0.70
C ARG A 50 3.96 -11.94 0.63
N ARG A 51 5.17 -11.41 0.44
CA ARG A 51 5.42 -9.97 0.50
C ARG A 51 4.84 -9.29 -0.73
N HIS A 52 4.98 -9.93 -1.89
CA HIS A 52 4.35 -9.46 -3.11
C HIS A 52 2.83 -9.47 -3.01
N ILE A 53 2.22 -10.61 -2.65
CA ILE A 53 0.75 -10.76 -2.57
C ILE A 53 0.13 -9.75 -1.59
N LYS A 54 0.80 -9.44 -0.47
CA LYS A 54 0.38 -8.40 0.48
C LYS A 54 0.15 -7.02 -0.15
N MET A 55 0.87 -6.70 -1.22
CA MET A 55 0.77 -5.41 -1.91
C MET A 55 -0.38 -5.37 -2.93
N LEU A 56 -0.96 -6.52 -3.29
CA LEU A 56 -1.96 -6.66 -4.36
C LEU A 56 -3.41 -6.75 -3.84
N MET A 57 -3.62 -6.65 -2.53
CA MET A 57 -4.93 -6.91 -1.93
C MET A 57 -5.95 -5.82 -2.30
N ASN A 58 -7.10 -6.22 -2.84
CA ASN A 58 -8.12 -5.28 -3.37
C ASN A 58 -8.64 -4.24 -2.36
N ASN A 59 -8.72 -4.60 -1.08
CA ASN A 59 -9.21 -3.72 -0.01
C ASN A 59 -8.09 -2.94 0.71
N LEU A 60 -6.84 -3.07 0.25
CA LEU A 60 -5.71 -2.31 0.78
C LEU A 60 -5.72 -0.88 0.22
N THR A 61 -6.24 0.05 1.00
CA THR A 61 -6.36 1.46 0.59
C THR A 61 -5.32 2.38 1.22
N HIS A 62 -4.69 1.96 2.32
CA HIS A 62 -3.68 2.75 3.01
C HIS A 62 -2.50 1.87 3.45
N VAL A 63 -1.29 2.43 3.32
CA VAL A 63 -0.05 1.88 3.85
C VAL A 63 0.68 2.96 4.63
N GLY A 64 1.17 2.61 5.81
CA GLY A 64 2.02 3.48 6.62
C GLY A 64 3.34 2.79 6.90
N CYS A 65 4.47 3.39 6.51
CA CYS A 65 5.78 2.80 6.68
C CYS A 65 6.64 3.56 7.68
N ALA A 66 7.48 2.81 8.40
CA ALA A 66 8.55 3.31 9.24
C ALA A 66 9.89 2.77 8.72
N PHE A 67 10.84 3.68 8.52
CA PHE A 67 12.19 3.37 8.08
C PHE A 67 13.18 3.73 9.19
N GLY A 68 14.16 2.86 9.43
CA GLY A 68 15.18 3.07 10.45
C GLY A 68 16.53 2.52 10.03
N VAL A 69 17.59 3.28 10.32
CA VAL A 69 18.98 2.87 10.12
C VAL A 69 19.65 2.72 11.48
N TYR A 70 20.36 1.61 11.67
CA TYR A 70 21.04 1.29 12.93
C TYR A 70 22.39 0.61 12.65
N TYR A 71 23.25 0.55 13.67
CA TYR A 71 24.50 -0.23 13.58
C TYR A 71 24.24 -1.67 14.03
N ALA A 72 24.45 -2.64 13.14
CA ALA A 72 24.29 -4.06 13.44
C ALA A 72 25.54 -4.64 14.13
N VAL A 73 26.73 -4.24 13.68
CA VAL A 73 28.02 -4.50 14.33
C VAL A 73 28.93 -3.27 14.19
N LYS A 74 30.04 -3.22 14.93
CA LYS A 74 31.00 -2.09 14.94
C LYS A 74 31.38 -1.76 13.48
N HIS A 75 30.87 -0.64 12.97
CA HIS A 75 31.02 -0.12 11.60
C HIS A 75 30.10 -0.67 10.48
N THR A 76 29.22 -1.65 10.75
CA THR A 76 28.23 -2.11 9.76
C THR A 76 26.87 -1.50 10.06
N LYS A 77 26.35 -0.72 9.12
CA LYS A 77 24.97 -0.22 9.17
C LYS A 77 24.00 -1.25 8.61
N ALA A 78 22.81 -1.28 9.18
CA ALA A 78 21.67 -2.00 8.69
C ALA A 78 20.49 -1.03 8.60
N ALA A 79 19.61 -1.28 7.64
CA ALA A 79 18.37 -0.54 7.47
C ALA A 79 17.20 -1.52 7.57
N HIS A 80 16.11 -1.05 8.17
CA HIS A 80 14.85 -1.77 8.19
C HIS A 80 13.73 -0.89 7.65
N LEU A 81 12.81 -1.51 6.93
CA LEU A 81 11.55 -0.92 6.50
C LEU A 81 10.42 -1.81 7.03
N THR A 82 9.51 -1.19 7.77
CA THR A 82 8.30 -1.84 8.26
C THR A 82 7.09 -1.07 7.73
N CYS A 83 6.24 -1.72 6.94
CA CYS A 83 5.02 -1.13 6.39
C CYS A 83 3.78 -1.82 6.97
N TYR A 84 2.90 -1.03 7.57
CA TYR A 84 1.61 -1.45 8.11
C TYR A 84 0.53 -1.29 7.06
N LEU A 85 -0.30 -2.32 6.92
CA LEU A 85 -1.33 -2.40 5.89
C LEU A 85 -2.70 -2.16 6.52
N SER A 86 -3.56 -1.37 5.86
CA SER A 86 -4.94 -1.14 6.32
C SER A 86 -5.81 -2.39 6.27
N TYR A 87 -5.44 -3.37 5.45
CA TYR A 87 -6.21 -4.57 5.21
C TYR A 87 -5.32 -5.80 5.00
N TRP A 88 -5.91 -6.98 5.21
CA TRP A 88 -5.31 -8.26 4.92
C TRP A 88 -6.38 -9.30 4.58
N THR A 89 -6.21 -9.97 3.43
CA THR A 89 -7.07 -11.06 2.99
C THR A 89 -6.82 -12.33 3.81
N PRO A 90 -7.87 -12.95 4.39
CA PRO A 90 -7.77 -14.25 5.05
C PRO A 90 -7.27 -15.36 4.10
N GLU A 91 -6.66 -16.40 4.66
CA GLU A 91 -6.29 -17.58 3.89
C GLU A 91 -7.53 -18.23 3.26
N GLY A 92 -7.41 -18.65 1.99
CA GLY A 92 -8.47 -19.31 1.24
C GLY A 92 -9.38 -18.38 0.47
N GLU A 93 -9.38 -17.08 0.78
CA GLU A 93 -10.13 -16.05 0.05
C GLU A 93 -9.33 -15.53 -1.16
N PRO A 94 -9.96 -14.97 -2.19
CA PRO A 94 -9.25 -14.35 -3.31
C PRO A 94 -8.51 -13.08 -2.87
N VAL A 95 -7.29 -12.87 -3.39
CA VAL A 95 -6.45 -11.69 -3.11
C VAL A 95 -7.07 -10.42 -3.70
N TYR A 96 -7.53 -10.51 -4.94
CA TYR A 96 -8.32 -9.50 -5.63
C TYR A 96 -9.27 -10.20 -6.61
N ALA A 97 -10.30 -9.48 -7.07
CA ALA A 97 -11.24 -10.01 -8.04
C ALA A 97 -10.59 -10.08 -9.42
N THR A 98 -10.57 -11.26 -10.03
CA THR A 98 -10.07 -11.49 -11.39
C THR A 98 -11.20 -11.62 -12.42
N GLU A 99 -12.41 -11.93 -11.95
CA GLU A 99 -13.58 -12.05 -12.80
C GLU A 99 -14.13 -10.67 -13.20
N PRO A 100 -14.64 -10.52 -14.43
CA PRO A 100 -15.30 -9.30 -14.84
C PRO A 100 -16.46 -8.93 -13.89
N PRO A 101 -16.69 -7.63 -13.65
CA PRO A 101 -17.85 -7.21 -12.87
C PRO A 101 -19.15 -7.64 -13.54
N SER A 102 -20.16 -7.97 -12.74
CA SER A 102 -21.49 -8.29 -13.28
C SER A 102 -22.09 -7.05 -13.95
N PRO A 103 -22.82 -7.19 -15.08
CA PRO A 103 -23.37 -6.06 -15.84
C PRO A 103 -24.22 -5.09 -15.01
N ASP A 104 -24.90 -5.59 -13.97
CA ASP A 104 -25.79 -4.79 -13.10
C ASP A 104 -25.14 -4.37 -11.78
N SER A 105 -23.83 -4.60 -11.60
CA SER A 105 -23.14 -4.32 -10.33
C SER A 105 -22.88 -2.83 -10.10
N GLY A 106 -22.94 -2.01 -11.15
CA GLY A 106 -22.58 -0.58 -11.12
C GLY A 106 -21.07 -0.33 -11.04
N PHE A 107 -20.25 -1.37 -11.19
CA PHE A 107 -18.81 -1.26 -11.36
C PHE A 107 -18.49 -0.84 -12.80
N SER A 108 -17.35 -0.20 -13.02
CA SER A 108 -16.90 0.13 -14.37
C SER A 108 -16.62 -1.14 -15.19
N GLU A 109 -16.93 -1.09 -16.49
CA GLU A 109 -16.90 -2.27 -17.36
C GLU A 109 -15.49 -2.74 -17.74
N GLU A 110 -14.47 -1.88 -17.64
CA GLU A 110 -13.09 -2.20 -18.05
C GLU A 110 -12.31 -2.96 -16.97
N CYS A 111 -11.90 -2.27 -15.90
CA CYS A 111 -11.06 -2.83 -14.83
C CYS A 111 -11.85 -3.11 -13.53
N GLY A 112 -13.16 -2.80 -13.47
CA GLY A 112 -14.02 -3.18 -12.36
C GLY A 112 -13.87 -2.32 -11.10
N CYS A 113 -13.88 -0.99 -11.23
CA CYS A 113 -13.89 -0.09 -10.09
C CYS A 113 -15.27 0.10 -9.47
N PRO A 114 -15.36 0.21 -8.13
CA PRO A 114 -16.63 0.38 -7.44
C PRO A 114 -17.26 1.76 -7.70
N PRO A 115 -18.56 1.93 -7.42
CA PRO A 115 -19.24 3.21 -7.56
C PRO A 115 -18.50 4.35 -6.84
N ASN A 116 -18.44 5.52 -7.47
CA ASN A 116 -17.72 6.72 -7.02
C ASN A 116 -16.19 6.70 -7.14
N TYR A 117 -15.62 5.63 -7.72
CA TYR A 117 -14.23 5.58 -8.13
C TYR A 117 -14.14 5.68 -9.65
N LYS A 118 -13.01 6.20 -10.16
CA LYS A 118 -12.67 6.13 -11.58
C LYS A 118 -11.46 5.22 -11.76
N GLU A 119 -11.36 4.64 -12.93
CA GLU A 119 -10.15 3.93 -13.36
C GLU A 119 -9.05 4.91 -13.74
N SER A 120 -7.82 4.57 -13.36
CA SER A 120 -6.61 5.18 -13.89
C SER A 120 -6.14 4.44 -15.15
N GLU A 121 -5.16 5.01 -15.84
CA GLU A 121 -4.49 4.36 -16.99
C GLU A 121 -3.84 3.02 -16.61
N ASP A 122 -3.51 2.82 -15.33
CA ASP A 122 -2.92 1.60 -14.78
C ASP A 122 -3.96 0.63 -14.20
N CYS A 123 -5.24 0.75 -14.56
CA CYS A 123 -6.35 -0.04 -14.00
C CYS A 123 -6.47 0.04 -12.46
N LEU A 124 -6.10 1.17 -11.84
CA LEU A 124 -6.29 1.39 -10.41
C LEU A 124 -7.53 2.25 -10.13
N CYS A 125 -8.26 1.91 -9.09
CA CYS A 125 -9.44 2.65 -8.67
C CYS A 125 -9.04 3.85 -7.81
N VAL A 126 -9.11 5.04 -8.39
CA VAL A 126 -8.84 6.30 -7.68
C VAL A 126 -10.16 6.99 -7.34
N PRO A 127 -10.20 7.78 -6.24
CA PRO A 127 -11.41 8.54 -5.90
C PRO A 127 -11.87 9.37 -7.09
N GLY A 128 -13.13 9.21 -7.49
CA GLY A 128 -13.74 10.07 -8.50
C GLY A 128 -13.68 11.52 -8.04
N SER A 129 -13.65 12.46 -8.98
CA SER A 129 -13.84 13.86 -8.65
C SER A 129 -15.17 13.99 -7.92
N ARG A 130 -15.13 14.24 -6.60
CA ARG A 130 -16.32 14.65 -5.86
C ARG A 130 -16.91 15.80 -6.65
N THR A 131 -18.11 15.65 -7.20
CA THR A 131 -18.88 16.83 -7.54
C THR A 131 -18.93 17.64 -6.25
N PRO A 132 -18.36 18.86 -6.21
CA PRO A 132 -18.58 19.70 -5.06
C PRO A 132 -20.08 19.97 -5.10
N ASP A 133 -20.81 19.37 -4.18
CA ASP A 133 -22.21 19.73 -3.97
C ASP A 133 -22.20 21.25 -3.70
N SER A 134 -22.60 22.00 -4.72
CA SER A 134 -22.57 23.45 -4.74
C SER A 134 -23.73 23.94 -3.88
N LYS A 135 -23.60 23.78 -2.55
CA LYS A 135 -24.43 24.26 -1.44
C LYS A 135 -23.90 23.51 -0.21
N THR A 136 -22.75 23.86 0.35
CA THR A 136 -22.72 24.71 1.55
C THR A 136 -21.26 25.06 1.84
N ARG A 137 -20.74 26.16 1.26
CA ARG A 137 -19.53 26.81 1.78
C ARG A 137 -19.96 27.84 2.84
N GLY A 138 -20.04 27.40 4.10
CA GLY A 138 -19.87 28.32 5.21
C GLY A 138 -18.41 28.76 5.29
N PRO A 139 -18.09 30.03 5.62
CA PRO A 139 -16.70 30.49 5.65
C PRO A 139 -16.00 29.88 6.86
N PHE A 140 -15.08 28.95 6.62
CA PHE A 140 -14.18 28.43 7.63
C PHE A 140 -13.14 29.51 7.97
N ARG A 141 -13.36 30.25 9.06
CA ARG A 141 -12.41 31.20 9.63
C ARG A 141 -11.16 30.43 10.08
N GLN A 142 -10.03 30.69 9.43
CA GLN A 142 -8.72 30.38 9.98
C GLN A 142 -8.42 31.37 11.11
N THR A 143 -8.43 30.91 12.37
CA THR A 143 -7.78 31.65 13.46
C THR A 143 -6.40 31.06 13.68
N GLY A 144 -5.38 31.72 13.11
CA GLY A 144 -4.00 31.51 13.48
C GLY A 144 -3.75 32.01 14.90
N SER A 145 -3.23 31.14 15.77
CA SER A 145 -2.72 31.50 17.10
C SER A 145 -1.20 31.43 17.05
N GLU A 146 -0.58 32.52 16.63
CA GLU A 146 0.84 32.80 16.85
C GLU A 146 1.05 33.09 18.35
N ARG A 147 1.63 32.15 19.10
CA ARG A 147 2.13 32.43 20.46
C ARG A 147 3.59 32.81 20.37
N ARG A 148 3.87 34.12 20.49
CA ARG A 148 5.18 34.65 20.90
C ARG A 148 5.51 34.10 22.28
N ALA A 149 6.62 33.37 22.38
CA ALA A 149 7.30 33.16 23.64
C ALA A 149 8.16 34.39 23.93
N ASN A 150 7.78 35.14 24.96
CA ASN A 150 8.65 36.07 25.67
C ASN A 150 8.51 35.73 27.15
N SER A 151 9.55 35.10 27.72
CA SER A 151 9.99 35.21 29.12
C SER A 151 11.26 34.38 29.27
#